data_AF-A0A534LLZ1-F1
#
_entry.id   AF-A0A534LLZ1-F1
#
_cell.length_a   1.000
_cell.length_b   1.000
_cell.length_c   1.000
_cell.angle_alpha   90.00
_cell.angle_beta   90.00
_cell.angle_gamma   90.00
#
_symmetry.space_group_name_H-M   'P 1'
#
loop_
_entity.id
_entity.type
_entity.pdbx_description
1 polymer ?
#
loop_
_entity_poly.entity_id
_entity_poly.type
_entity_poly.pdbx_seq_one_letter_code
_entity_poly.pdbx_strand_id
1 'polypeptide(L)'
;MPPRRPVEDDAARTFLRLASALDRRSRARDGTRLTPWNLDPVRLAPLKSWADIEEALERLRRLTRREPRGFRRAWLEDHLPTLRSLIRQVRGPAPPLPRQVRDFYDLPPRPAGEAELDSLRRDVRRMLHIGREDGLRNAVERWEHDHRVARDAVLPTMERYLRMARRDARRLFKLPKTERVRLVATHGRSISGVCEYTRDYQSTVKLNVDLPWTWPALRDMAAHEAYPGHHVHQATREWEYLHGDFPREAAISLAACPMGPVEEGIGENGLWFLRWDRAPEDRMTLALNRLRWGTEVNLAFMVHREEPRRELLRYAMHSGLVIWKAVAMRPRVART
;
A
#
# COMPACT_ATOMS: atom_id res chain seq x y z
N MET A 1 10.05 -17.56 -28.23
CA MET A 1 11.36 -17.12 -27.70
C MET A 1 11.77 -18.06 -26.58
N PRO A 2 13.02 -18.51 -26.51
CA PRO A 2 13.52 -19.28 -25.37
C PRO A 2 13.47 -18.40 -24.10
N PRO A 3 13.42 -18.99 -22.88
CA PRO A 3 13.43 -18.19 -21.66
C PRO A 3 14.74 -17.38 -21.59
N ARG A 4 14.63 -16.05 -21.56
CA ARG A 4 15.75 -15.10 -21.61
C ARG A 4 16.62 -15.04 -20.34
N ARG A 5 16.35 -15.86 -19.31
CA ARG A 5 17.16 -15.90 -18.08
C ARG A 5 17.45 -17.35 -17.68
N PRO A 6 18.71 -17.81 -17.67
CA PRO A 6 19.09 -19.02 -16.96
C PRO A 6 18.84 -18.81 -15.47
N VAL A 7 18.31 -19.84 -14.80
CA VAL A 7 17.92 -19.84 -13.38
C VAL A 7 19.12 -19.82 -12.43
N GLU A 8 20.34 -19.55 -12.91
CA GLU A 8 21.57 -19.66 -12.11
C GLU A 8 21.96 -18.33 -11.47
N ASP A 9 21.02 -17.82 -10.68
CA ASP A 9 21.29 -16.83 -9.65
C ASP A 9 20.84 -17.41 -8.31
N ASP A 10 21.82 -17.84 -7.53
CA ASP A 10 21.60 -18.52 -6.26
C ASP A 10 20.94 -17.63 -5.21
N ALA A 11 21.22 -16.32 -5.20
CA ALA A 11 20.61 -15.39 -4.25
C ALA A 11 19.14 -15.18 -4.59
N ALA A 12 18.84 -14.92 -5.87
CA ALA A 12 17.47 -14.81 -6.34
C ALA A 12 16.67 -16.10 -6.09
N ARG A 13 17.23 -17.25 -6.45
CA ARG A 13 16.61 -18.56 -6.23
C ARG A 13 16.33 -18.81 -4.75
N THR A 14 17.28 -18.47 -3.87
CA THR A 14 17.13 -18.65 -2.42
C THR A 14 16.04 -17.73 -1.87
N PHE A 15 16.03 -16.45 -2.26
CA PHE A 15 14.99 -15.49 -1.87
C PHE A 15 13.59 -15.95 -2.30
N LEU A 16 13.41 -16.31 -3.57
CA LEU A 16 12.13 -16.73 -4.12
C LEU A 16 11.60 -18.02 -3.44
N ARG A 17 12.51 -18.96 -3.11
CA ARG A 17 12.15 -20.17 -2.35
C ARG A 17 11.68 -19.83 -0.93
N LEU A 18 12.35 -18.90 -0.26
CA LEU A 18 11.94 -18.39 1.06
C LEU A 18 10.55 -17.74 0.99
N ALA A 19 10.36 -16.78 0.09
CA ALA A 19 9.09 -16.08 -0.09
C ALA A 19 7.93 -17.06 -0.36
N SER A 20 8.14 -18.01 -1.27
CA SER A 20 7.14 -19.03 -1.61
C SER A 20 6.87 -20.04 -0.48
N ALA A 21 7.89 -20.39 0.30
CA ALA A 21 7.75 -21.29 1.45
C ALA A 21 6.98 -20.63 2.60
N LEU A 22 7.20 -19.33 2.84
CA LEU A 22 6.50 -18.53 3.84
C LEU A 22 5.06 -18.27 3.44
N ASP A 23 4.79 -17.86 2.19
CA ASP A 23 3.43 -17.63 1.70
C ASP A 23 2.56 -18.89 1.83
N ARG A 24 3.08 -20.06 1.41
CA ARG A 24 2.36 -21.34 1.55
C ARG A 24 2.01 -21.68 2.99
N ARG A 25 2.96 -21.50 3.92
CA ARG A 25 2.73 -21.79 5.34
C ARG A 25 1.78 -20.79 6.00
N SER A 26 1.88 -19.51 5.66
CA SER A 26 0.95 -18.48 6.14
C SER A 26 -0.47 -18.77 5.69
N ARG A 27 -0.67 -19.08 4.40
CA ARG A 27 -1.98 -19.47 3.87
C ARG A 27 -2.54 -20.72 4.53
N ALA A 28 -1.70 -21.73 4.75
CA ALA A 28 -2.11 -22.96 5.42
C ALA A 28 -2.51 -22.72 6.89
N ARG A 29 -1.90 -21.73 7.54
CA ARG A 29 -2.18 -21.39 8.94
C ARG A 29 -3.48 -20.61 9.12
N ASP A 30 -3.64 -19.51 8.38
CA ASP A 30 -4.74 -18.55 8.62
C ASP A 30 -5.29 -17.90 7.33
N GLY A 31 -4.90 -18.41 6.16
CA GLY A 31 -5.33 -17.89 4.86
C GLY A 31 -4.62 -16.61 4.42
N THR A 32 -3.72 -16.04 5.24
CA THR A 32 -3.01 -14.80 4.89
C THR A 32 -2.02 -15.03 3.75
N ARG A 33 -2.14 -14.19 2.72
CA ARG A 33 -1.21 -14.15 1.58
C ARG A 33 -0.04 -13.23 1.90
N LEU A 34 1.18 -13.74 1.82
CA LEU A 34 2.41 -12.99 2.04
C LEU A 34 3.11 -12.56 0.75
N THR A 35 2.72 -13.07 -0.41
CA THR A 35 3.21 -12.60 -1.72
C THR A 35 2.05 -12.06 -2.57
N PRO A 36 1.50 -10.88 -2.23
CA PRO A 36 0.36 -10.29 -2.94
C PRO A 36 0.66 -10.05 -4.42
N TRP A 37 1.90 -9.70 -4.75
CA TRP A 37 2.35 -9.48 -6.13
C TRP A 37 3.47 -10.46 -6.43
N ASN A 38 3.26 -11.33 -7.42
CA ASN A 38 4.26 -12.27 -7.90
C ASN A 38 4.26 -12.25 -9.43
N LEU A 39 5.27 -11.61 -9.99
CA LEU A 39 5.49 -11.47 -11.43
C LEU A 39 6.29 -12.65 -12.00
N ASP A 40 6.90 -13.48 -11.15
CA ASP A 40 7.68 -14.64 -11.58
C ASP A 40 6.81 -15.91 -11.61
N PRO A 41 6.52 -16.47 -12.81
CA PRO A 41 5.72 -17.68 -12.95
C PRO A 41 6.47 -18.96 -12.54
N VAL A 42 7.78 -18.90 -12.28
CA VAL A 42 8.59 -20.09 -12.06
C VAL A 42 8.26 -20.74 -10.71
N ARG A 43 7.88 -22.02 -10.79
CA ARG A 43 7.69 -22.87 -9.61
C ARG A 43 9.03 -23.42 -9.15
N LEU A 44 9.56 -22.89 -8.07
CA LEU A 44 10.75 -23.43 -7.42
C LEU A 44 10.40 -24.56 -6.45
N ALA A 45 11.33 -25.52 -6.30
CA ALA A 45 11.18 -26.61 -5.34
C ALA A 45 10.98 -26.05 -3.92
N PRO A 46 9.94 -26.51 -3.19
CA PRO A 46 9.61 -25.97 -1.87
C PRO A 46 10.71 -26.27 -0.84
N LEU A 47 10.82 -25.40 0.16
CA LEU A 47 11.53 -25.69 1.41
C LEU A 47 10.56 -26.47 2.31
N LYS A 48 10.92 -27.71 2.67
CA LYS A 48 10.00 -28.71 3.26
C LYS A 48 9.90 -28.57 4.77
N SER A 49 10.98 -28.20 5.44
CA SER A 49 11.05 -28.05 6.89
C SER A 49 11.31 -26.60 7.32
N TRP A 50 11.13 -26.31 8.62
CA TRP A 50 11.59 -25.04 9.20
C TRP A 50 13.12 -24.92 9.22
N ALA A 51 13.82 -26.04 9.39
CA ALA A 51 15.28 -26.08 9.31
C ALA A 51 15.77 -25.69 7.91
N ASP A 52 15.11 -26.17 6.84
CA ASP A 52 15.43 -25.80 5.45
C ASP A 52 15.24 -24.29 5.22
N ILE A 53 14.22 -23.68 5.85
CA ILE A 53 13.93 -22.24 5.76
C ILE A 53 15.00 -21.43 6.48
N GLU A 54 15.39 -21.83 7.68
CA GLU A 54 16.43 -21.16 8.45
C GLU A 54 17.80 -21.26 7.76
N GLU A 55 18.13 -22.45 7.24
CA GLU A 55 19.34 -22.67 6.44
C GLU A 55 19.33 -21.81 5.16
N ALA A 56 18.18 -21.72 4.47
CA ALA A 56 18.04 -20.88 3.29
C ALA A 56 18.19 -19.39 3.62
N LEU A 57 17.66 -18.90 4.74
CA LEU A 57 17.86 -17.52 5.19
C LEU A 57 19.35 -17.24 5.47
N GLU A 58 20.03 -18.17 6.13
CA GLU A 58 21.45 -18.03 6.45
C GLU A 58 22.33 -18.13 5.20
N ARG A 59 21.96 -18.98 4.24
CA ARG A 59 22.55 -19.01 2.88
C ARG A 59 22.36 -17.67 2.18
N LEU A 60 21.14 -17.13 2.17
CA LEU A 60 20.85 -15.83 1.55
C LEU A 60 21.73 -14.74 2.16
N ARG A 61 21.84 -14.67 3.49
CA ARG A 61 22.73 -13.73 4.19
C ARG A 61 24.18 -13.82 3.72
N ARG A 62 24.72 -15.03 3.53
CA ARG A 62 26.08 -15.24 3.00
C ARG A 62 26.22 -14.78 1.55
N LEU A 63 25.22 -15.08 0.71
CA LEU A 63 25.19 -14.67 -0.69
C LEU A 63 25.13 -13.13 -0.81
N THR A 64 24.25 -12.48 -0.05
CA THR A 64 24.14 -11.01 0.01
C THR A 64 25.47 -10.32 0.35
N ARG A 65 26.26 -10.89 1.27
CA ARG A 65 27.59 -10.33 1.62
C ARG A 65 28.60 -10.40 0.47
N ARG A 66 28.48 -11.42 -0.38
CA ARG A 66 29.33 -11.66 -1.56
C ARG A 66 28.87 -10.86 -2.77
N GLU A 67 27.62 -10.41 -2.79
CA GLU A 67 27.10 -9.54 -3.84
C GLU A 67 27.92 -8.23 -3.91
N PRO A 68 28.28 -7.76 -5.12
CA PRO A 68 28.92 -6.46 -5.29
C PRO A 68 28.10 -5.33 -4.65
N ARG A 69 28.78 -4.28 -4.18
CA ARG A 69 28.08 -3.09 -3.70
C ARG A 69 27.28 -2.47 -4.84
N GLY A 70 26.01 -2.20 -4.59
CA GLY A 70 25.08 -1.66 -5.57
C GLY A 70 23.63 -1.86 -5.14
N PHE A 71 22.70 -1.49 -6.02
CA PHE A 71 21.26 -1.58 -5.77
C PHE A 71 20.82 -2.94 -5.27
N ARG A 72 21.25 -4.01 -5.95
CA ARG A 72 20.84 -5.37 -5.63
C ARG A 72 21.26 -5.82 -4.23
N ARG A 73 22.49 -5.50 -3.83
CA ARG A 73 22.97 -5.81 -2.47
C ARG A 73 22.18 -5.05 -1.41
N ALA A 74 21.97 -3.75 -1.60
CA ALA A 74 21.18 -2.94 -0.67
C ALA A 74 19.76 -3.49 -0.52
N TRP A 75 19.10 -3.79 -1.66
CA TRP A 75 17.77 -4.40 -1.67
C TRP A 75 17.71 -5.71 -0.88
N LEU A 76 18.71 -6.61 -1.05
CA LEU A 76 18.78 -7.85 -0.30
C LEU A 76 19.05 -7.62 1.19
N GLU A 77 19.92 -6.66 1.53
CA GLU A 77 20.22 -6.28 2.93
C GLU A 77 18.95 -5.77 3.64
N ASP A 78 18.13 -4.96 2.98
CA ASP A 78 16.87 -4.44 3.50
C ASP A 78 15.83 -5.55 3.73
N HIS A 79 15.81 -6.59 2.89
CA HIS A 79 14.84 -7.67 2.98
C HIS A 79 15.20 -8.78 3.98
N LEU A 80 16.47 -8.90 4.40
CA LEU A 80 16.90 -9.94 5.34
C LEU A 80 16.21 -9.83 6.72
N PRO A 81 16.11 -8.64 7.36
CA PRO A 81 15.34 -8.45 8.59
C PRO A 81 13.87 -8.84 8.42
N THR A 82 13.26 -8.47 7.30
CA THR A 82 11.87 -8.77 6.96
C THR A 82 11.63 -10.27 6.89
N LEU A 83 12.44 -11.01 6.11
CA LEU A 83 12.33 -12.47 6.00
C LEU A 83 12.47 -13.16 7.35
N ARG A 84 13.42 -12.71 8.19
CA ARG A 84 13.61 -13.23 9.54
C ARG A 84 12.37 -13.00 10.42
N SER A 85 11.75 -11.82 10.33
CA SER A 85 10.57 -11.50 11.12
C SER A 85 9.31 -12.19 10.59
N LEU A 86 9.18 -12.39 9.28
CA LEU A 86 8.11 -13.22 8.69
C LEU A 86 8.22 -14.69 9.10
N ILE A 87 9.44 -15.27 9.14
CA ILE A 87 9.63 -16.65 9.67
C ILE A 87 9.07 -16.75 11.10
N ARG A 88 9.40 -15.79 11.97
CA ARG A 88 8.89 -15.76 13.35
C ARG A 88 7.38 -15.58 13.40
N GLN A 89 6.84 -14.63 12.63
CA GLN A 89 5.42 -14.36 12.56
C GLN A 89 4.63 -15.54 12.02
N VAL A 90 5.13 -16.32 11.07
CA VAL A 90 4.41 -17.50 10.55
C VAL A 90 4.47 -18.66 11.55
N ARG A 91 5.56 -18.79 12.33
CA ARG A 91 5.71 -19.83 13.36
C ARG A 91 4.90 -19.56 14.64
N GLY A 92 4.59 -18.32 14.93
CA GLY A 92 3.97 -17.94 16.20
C GLY A 92 3.29 -16.57 16.14
N PRO A 93 3.18 -15.86 17.27
CA PRO A 93 2.61 -14.52 17.27
C PRO A 93 3.49 -13.52 16.52
N ALA A 94 2.86 -12.51 15.92
CA ALA A 94 3.57 -11.37 15.34
C ALA A 94 4.39 -10.64 16.41
N PRO A 95 5.56 -10.06 16.08
CA PRO A 95 6.30 -9.26 17.03
C PRO A 95 5.52 -8.00 17.43
N PRO A 96 5.86 -7.31 18.54
CA PRO A 96 5.28 -6.02 18.89
C PRO A 96 5.33 -5.00 17.74
N LEU A 97 4.33 -4.11 17.64
CA LEU A 97 4.21 -3.16 16.52
C LEU A 97 5.50 -2.36 16.26
N PRO A 98 6.22 -1.79 17.26
CA PRO A 98 7.46 -1.07 17.01
C PRO A 98 8.53 -1.93 16.31
N ARG A 99 8.57 -3.22 16.64
CA ARG A 99 9.47 -4.16 15.99
C ARG A 99 9.01 -4.53 14.58
N GLN A 100 7.69 -4.64 14.35
CA GLN A 100 7.15 -4.82 13.01
C GLN A 100 7.52 -3.64 12.11
N VAL A 101 7.31 -2.41 12.57
CA VAL A 101 7.61 -1.19 11.79
C VAL A 101 9.08 -1.14 11.39
N ARG A 102 9.98 -1.39 12.33
CA ARG A 102 11.43 -1.44 12.06
C ARG A 102 11.81 -2.62 11.15
N ASP A 103 11.43 -3.85 11.52
CA ASP A 103 11.96 -5.04 10.85
C ASP A 103 11.30 -5.31 9.48
N PHE A 104 10.06 -4.87 9.26
CA PHE A 104 9.35 -5.03 7.99
C PHE A 104 9.51 -3.86 7.05
N TYR A 105 9.55 -2.62 7.54
CA TYR A 105 9.52 -1.44 6.68
C TYR A 105 10.82 -0.65 6.67
N ASP A 106 11.78 -1.01 7.54
CA ASP A 106 13.01 -0.23 7.79
C ASP A 106 12.71 1.24 8.15
N LEU A 107 11.64 1.45 8.93
CA LEU A 107 11.19 2.78 9.35
C LEU A 107 11.41 3.00 10.84
N PRO A 108 11.65 4.26 11.28
CA PRO A 108 11.62 4.62 12.69
C PRO A 108 10.26 4.25 13.31
N PRO A 109 10.23 3.44 14.37
CA PRO A 109 8.97 2.96 14.95
C PRO A 109 8.38 3.98 15.91
N ARG A 110 7.92 5.10 15.36
CA ARG A 110 7.32 6.20 16.12
C ARG A 110 5.91 6.55 15.63
N PRO A 111 5.05 7.05 16.52
CA PRO A 111 3.81 7.74 16.12
C PRO A 111 4.09 8.91 15.15
N ALA A 112 3.06 9.31 14.41
CA ALA A 112 3.03 10.58 13.70
C ALA A 112 3.14 11.75 14.69
N GLY A 113 3.88 12.81 14.32
CA GLY A 113 4.13 13.93 15.22
C GLY A 113 2.87 14.75 15.45
N GLU A 114 2.52 15.04 16.70
CA GLU A 114 1.30 15.80 17.00
C GLU A 114 1.31 17.20 16.37
N ALA A 115 2.48 17.85 16.33
CA ALA A 115 2.65 19.15 15.65
C ALA A 115 2.39 19.07 14.13
N GLU A 116 2.68 17.94 13.50
CA GLU A 116 2.40 17.69 12.07
C GLU A 116 0.88 17.55 11.85
N LEU A 117 0.21 16.76 12.70
CA LEU A 117 -1.24 16.58 12.65
C LEU A 117 -1.99 17.89 12.95
N ASP A 118 -1.53 18.66 13.92
CA ASP A 118 -2.04 20.00 14.23
C ASP A 118 -1.88 20.95 13.03
N SER A 119 -0.76 20.88 12.32
CA SER A 119 -0.56 21.68 11.12
C SER A 119 -1.56 21.31 10.03
N LEU A 120 -1.78 20.02 9.79
CA LEU A 120 -2.77 19.55 8.82
C LEU A 120 -4.19 19.99 9.23
N ARG A 121 -4.56 19.92 10.51
CA ARG A 121 -5.84 20.45 11.01
C ARG A 121 -5.97 21.96 10.77
N ARG A 122 -4.92 22.73 11.00
CA ARG A 122 -4.89 24.18 10.69
C ARG A 122 -5.06 24.42 9.19
N ASP A 123 -4.47 23.60 8.34
CA ASP A 123 -4.57 23.73 6.88
C ASP A 123 -6.00 23.46 6.40
N VAL A 124 -6.60 22.35 6.86
CA VAL A 124 -8.02 22.02 6.63
C VAL A 124 -8.93 23.15 7.10
N ARG A 125 -8.67 23.69 8.30
CA ARG A 125 -9.43 24.81 8.86
C ARG A 125 -9.36 26.07 7.99
N ARG A 126 -8.17 26.41 7.47
CA ARG A 126 -7.98 27.55 6.56
C ARG A 126 -8.71 27.34 5.24
N MET A 127 -8.65 26.13 4.66
CA MET A 127 -9.34 25.80 3.41
C MET A 127 -10.87 25.80 3.54
N LEU A 128 -11.41 25.52 4.73
CA LEU A 128 -12.85 25.63 5.02
C LEU A 128 -13.28 27.01 5.54
N HIS A 129 -12.36 27.97 5.64
CA HIS A 129 -12.62 29.32 6.17
C HIS A 129 -13.26 29.33 7.57
N ILE A 130 -12.85 28.41 8.45
CA ILE A 130 -13.38 28.30 9.82
C ILE A 130 -12.44 29.01 10.81
N GLY A 131 -12.97 29.90 11.66
CA GLY A 131 -12.16 30.66 12.63
C GLY A 131 -11.78 29.90 13.91
N ARG A 132 -12.65 29.00 14.38
CA ARG A 132 -12.47 28.25 15.64
C ARG A 132 -12.31 26.75 15.37
N GLU A 133 -11.68 26.03 16.29
CA GLU A 133 -11.58 24.57 16.19
C GLU A 133 -12.92 23.89 16.46
N ASP A 134 -13.73 24.49 17.34
CA ASP A 134 -15.11 24.11 17.60
C ASP A 134 -15.91 24.13 16.28
N GLY A 135 -16.25 22.95 15.78
CA GLY A 135 -17.03 22.78 14.55
C GLY A 135 -16.23 22.38 13.30
N LEU A 136 -14.90 22.25 13.37
CA LEU A 136 -14.07 21.81 12.23
C LEU A 136 -14.55 20.49 11.63
N ARG A 137 -14.85 19.49 12.48
CA ARG A 137 -15.39 18.19 12.04
C ARG A 137 -16.72 18.35 11.29
N ASN A 138 -17.64 19.17 11.80
CA ASN A 138 -18.94 19.40 11.15
C ASN A 138 -18.77 20.16 9.82
N ALA A 139 -17.75 21.01 9.71
CA ALA A 139 -17.43 21.69 8.45
C ALA A 139 -16.85 20.73 7.42
N VAL A 140 -15.98 19.79 7.83
CA VAL A 140 -15.49 18.71 6.95
C VAL A 140 -16.65 17.83 6.50
N GLU A 141 -17.57 17.46 7.39
CA GLU A 141 -18.75 16.67 7.03
C GLU A 141 -19.63 17.37 5.99
N ARG A 142 -19.91 18.67 6.17
CA ARG A 142 -20.65 19.46 5.17
C ARG A 142 -19.90 19.50 3.84
N TRP A 143 -18.59 19.75 3.87
CA TRP A 143 -17.78 19.73 2.66
C TRP A 143 -17.85 18.38 1.94
N GLU A 144 -17.71 17.25 2.65
CA GLU A 144 -17.82 15.90 2.07
C GLU A 144 -19.23 15.63 1.52
N HIS A 145 -20.27 16.14 2.20
CA HIS A 145 -21.65 16.04 1.72
C HIS A 145 -21.86 16.82 0.42
N ASP A 146 -21.38 18.07 0.36
CA ASP A 146 -21.56 18.96 -0.79
C ASP A 146 -20.81 18.50 -2.04
N HIS A 147 -19.76 17.69 -1.86
CA HIS A 147 -18.95 17.13 -2.95
C HIS A 147 -19.30 15.67 -3.28
N ARG A 148 -20.35 15.13 -2.67
CA ARG A 148 -20.75 13.72 -2.81
C ARG A 148 -21.18 13.41 -4.24
N VAL A 149 -20.78 12.24 -4.72
CA VAL A 149 -21.23 11.67 -6.00
C VAL A 149 -22.42 10.75 -5.72
N ALA A 150 -23.49 10.89 -6.51
CA ALA A 150 -24.62 9.97 -6.46
C ALA A 150 -24.16 8.53 -6.71
N ARG A 151 -24.77 7.55 -6.04
CA ARG A 151 -24.28 6.15 -6.02
C ARG A 151 -24.15 5.55 -7.41
N ASP A 152 -25.12 5.81 -8.27
CA ASP A 152 -25.16 5.41 -9.69
C ASP A 152 -24.10 6.11 -10.55
N ALA A 153 -23.68 7.32 -10.17
CA ALA A 153 -22.65 8.10 -10.83
C ALA A 153 -21.21 7.78 -10.36
N VAL A 154 -21.01 6.96 -9.32
CA VAL A 154 -19.68 6.63 -8.77
C VAL A 154 -18.78 5.98 -9.83
N LEU A 155 -19.24 4.89 -10.47
CA LEU A 155 -18.43 4.18 -11.48
C LEU A 155 -18.16 5.05 -12.72
N PRO A 156 -19.17 5.69 -13.35
CA PRO A 156 -18.93 6.60 -14.47
C PRO A 156 -17.93 7.72 -14.14
N THR A 157 -18.00 8.26 -12.92
CA THR A 157 -17.08 9.30 -12.45
C THR A 157 -15.66 8.78 -12.29
N MET A 158 -15.49 7.61 -11.65
CA MET A 158 -14.19 6.94 -11.52
C MET A 158 -13.58 6.60 -12.88
N GLU A 159 -14.35 6.04 -13.81
CA GLU A 159 -13.87 5.74 -15.16
C GLU A 159 -13.40 7.00 -15.91
N ARG A 160 -14.12 8.11 -15.75
CA ARG A 160 -13.70 9.40 -16.32
C ARG A 160 -12.33 9.80 -15.77
N TYR A 161 -12.13 9.72 -14.45
CA TYR A 161 -10.83 10.05 -13.86
C TYR A 161 -9.72 9.08 -14.24
N LEU A 162 -9.99 7.78 -14.34
CA LEU A 162 -9.04 6.80 -14.86
C LEU A 162 -8.57 7.13 -16.27
N ARG A 163 -9.48 7.54 -17.17
CA ARG A 163 -9.12 7.97 -18.53
C ARG A 163 -8.24 9.23 -18.52
N MET A 164 -8.58 10.22 -17.69
CA MET A 164 -7.79 11.45 -17.56
C MET A 164 -6.41 11.15 -16.98
N ALA A 165 -6.35 10.34 -15.92
CA ALA A 165 -5.14 9.97 -15.21
C ALA A 165 -4.20 9.18 -16.13
N ARG A 166 -4.73 8.22 -16.90
CA ARG A 166 -3.97 7.47 -17.91
C ARG A 166 -3.36 8.40 -18.96
N ARG A 167 -4.15 9.33 -19.52
CA ARG A 167 -3.67 10.30 -20.51
C ARG A 167 -2.49 11.11 -19.96
N ASP A 168 -2.61 11.61 -18.73
CA ASP A 168 -1.62 12.47 -18.12
C ASP A 168 -0.38 11.68 -17.67
N ALA A 169 -0.55 10.49 -17.10
CA ALA A 169 0.55 9.59 -16.72
C ALA A 169 1.38 9.13 -17.92
N ARG A 170 0.77 8.89 -19.09
CA ARG A 170 1.50 8.52 -20.33
C ARG A 170 2.42 9.63 -20.85
N ARG A 171 2.29 10.87 -20.35
CA ARG A 171 3.24 11.96 -20.64
C ARG A 171 4.49 11.89 -19.74
N LEU A 172 4.39 11.20 -18.61
CA LEU A 172 5.44 11.09 -17.60
C LEU A 172 6.17 9.74 -17.70
N PHE A 173 5.45 8.67 -18.01
CA PHE A 173 5.96 7.30 -18.00
C PHE A 173 5.80 6.62 -19.36
N LYS A 174 6.85 5.91 -19.79
CA LYS A 174 6.79 5.03 -20.96
C LYS A 174 6.13 3.72 -20.57
N LEU A 175 4.82 3.60 -20.80
CA LEU A 175 4.08 2.39 -20.49
C LEU A 175 3.92 1.46 -21.70
N PRO A 176 3.92 0.12 -21.50
CA PRO A 176 3.65 -0.85 -22.55
C PRO A 176 2.38 -0.52 -23.33
N LYS A 177 2.33 -0.83 -24.63
CA LYS A 177 1.14 -0.53 -25.45
C LYS A 177 -0.09 -1.33 -25.01
N THR A 178 0.12 -2.51 -24.45
CA THR A 178 -0.92 -3.44 -24.00
C THR A 178 -1.38 -3.19 -22.57
N GLU A 179 -0.78 -2.23 -21.85
CA GLU A 179 -1.22 -1.91 -20.49
C GLU A 179 -2.70 -1.52 -20.44
N ARG A 180 -3.40 -2.03 -19.43
CA ARG A 180 -4.82 -1.77 -19.25
C ARG A 180 -5.26 -1.90 -17.81
N VAL A 181 -6.09 -0.95 -17.39
CA VAL A 181 -6.89 -1.05 -16.17
C VAL A 181 -8.35 -1.32 -16.50
N ARG A 182 -8.95 -2.30 -15.82
CA ARG A 182 -10.41 -2.51 -15.77
C ARG A 182 -10.93 -2.05 -14.41
N LEU A 183 -12.05 -1.33 -14.40
CA LEU A 183 -12.76 -0.99 -13.16
C LEU A 183 -13.84 -2.03 -12.86
N VAL A 184 -13.93 -2.46 -11.60
CA VAL A 184 -14.96 -3.37 -11.10
C VAL A 184 -15.52 -2.85 -9.79
N ALA A 185 -16.84 -2.84 -9.66
CA ALA A 185 -17.50 -2.54 -8.39
C ALA A 185 -17.37 -3.70 -7.41
N THR A 186 -17.20 -3.36 -6.14
CA THR A 186 -17.30 -4.28 -5.02
C THR A 186 -18.29 -3.73 -3.99
N HIS A 187 -18.88 -4.65 -3.23
CA HIS A 187 -19.89 -4.36 -2.21
C HIS A 187 -19.58 -5.13 -0.93
N GLY A 188 -20.03 -4.61 0.22
CA GLY A 188 -19.89 -5.29 1.51
C GLY A 188 -18.43 -5.51 1.94
N ARG A 189 -17.49 -4.74 1.38
CA ARG A 189 -16.07 -4.77 1.75
C ARG A 189 -15.75 -3.59 2.67
N SER A 190 -14.73 -3.75 3.51
CA SER A 190 -14.21 -2.67 4.36
C SER A 190 -13.15 -1.82 3.65
N ILE A 191 -12.49 -2.39 2.63
CA ILE A 191 -11.48 -1.73 1.81
C ILE A 191 -12.20 -0.78 0.83
N SER A 192 -11.63 0.41 0.62
CA SER A 192 -12.17 1.45 -0.25
C SER A 192 -11.89 1.21 -1.73
N GLY A 193 -10.63 0.94 -2.05
CA GLY A 193 -10.12 0.62 -3.39
C GLY A 193 -9.00 -0.40 -3.28
N VAL A 194 -8.78 -1.17 -4.35
CA VAL A 194 -7.54 -1.94 -4.51
C VAL A 194 -7.25 -2.18 -5.98
N CYS A 195 -5.99 -2.05 -6.35
CA CYS A 195 -5.44 -2.49 -7.61
C CYS A 195 -5.02 -3.96 -7.52
N GLU A 196 -5.66 -4.83 -8.31
CA GLU A 196 -5.23 -6.22 -8.47
C GLU A 196 -4.51 -6.37 -9.79
N TYR A 197 -3.18 -6.52 -9.77
CA TYR A 197 -2.41 -6.79 -10.98
C TYR A 197 -2.57 -8.25 -11.41
N THR A 198 -2.89 -8.44 -12.69
CA THR A 198 -3.17 -9.74 -13.29
C THR A 198 -2.10 -10.21 -14.27
N ARG A 199 -0.89 -9.60 -14.26
CA ARG A 199 0.20 -9.81 -15.23
C ARG A 199 -0.15 -9.31 -16.63
N ASP A 200 0.81 -9.42 -17.55
CA ASP A 200 0.70 -8.93 -18.93
C ASP A 200 0.36 -7.43 -19.01
N TYR A 201 0.87 -6.65 -18.05
CA TYR A 201 0.60 -5.21 -17.93
C TYR A 201 -0.86 -4.86 -17.63
N GLN A 202 -1.64 -5.78 -17.05
CA GLN A 202 -3.06 -5.58 -16.77
C GLN A 202 -3.35 -5.52 -15.27
N SER A 203 -4.28 -4.63 -14.90
CA SER A 203 -4.87 -4.59 -13.55
C SER A 203 -6.38 -4.55 -13.58
N THR A 204 -6.99 -5.07 -12.51
CA THR A 204 -8.36 -4.77 -12.13
C THR A 204 -8.37 -3.85 -10.92
N VAL A 205 -8.85 -2.62 -11.07
CA VAL A 205 -9.15 -1.74 -9.93
C VAL A 205 -10.53 -2.12 -9.41
N LYS A 206 -10.58 -2.55 -8.16
CA LYS A 206 -11.81 -2.85 -7.44
C LYS A 206 -12.17 -1.67 -6.55
N LEU A 207 -13.31 -1.04 -6.81
CA LEU A 207 -13.80 0.09 -6.04
C LEU A 207 -15.01 -0.32 -5.20
N ASN A 208 -14.99 0.00 -3.91
CA ASN A 208 -16.14 -0.22 -3.04
C ASN A 208 -17.17 0.88 -3.22
N VAL A 209 -18.26 0.59 -3.92
CA VAL A 209 -19.28 1.59 -4.28
C VAL A 209 -20.33 1.81 -3.19
N ASP A 210 -20.22 1.11 -2.06
CA ASP A 210 -21.07 1.34 -0.89
C ASP A 210 -20.57 2.52 -0.03
N LEU A 211 -19.35 2.99 -0.28
CA LEU A 211 -18.79 4.15 0.40
C LEU A 211 -19.34 5.47 -0.16
N PRO A 212 -19.49 6.50 0.68
CA PRO A 212 -19.96 7.82 0.26
C PRO A 212 -18.86 8.63 -0.43
N TRP A 213 -18.57 8.29 -1.68
CA TRP A 213 -17.51 8.94 -2.44
C TRP A 213 -17.80 10.41 -2.72
N THR A 214 -16.78 11.25 -2.55
CA THR A 214 -16.74 12.59 -3.14
C THR A 214 -16.05 12.53 -4.50
N TRP A 215 -16.35 13.47 -5.40
CA TRP A 215 -15.68 13.48 -6.70
C TRP A 215 -14.16 13.71 -6.58
N PRO A 216 -13.61 14.52 -5.65
CA PRO A 216 -12.16 14.67 -5.48
C PRO A 216 -11.52 13.39 -4.96
N ALA A 217 -12.20 12.65 -4.07
CA ALA A 217 -11.72 11.36 -3.59
C ALA A 217 -11.67 10.29 -4.70
N LEU A 218 -12.62 10.28 -5.63
CA LEU A 218 -12.55 9.39 -6.81
C LEU A 218 -11.41 9.77 -7.75
N ARG A 219 -11.11 11.07 -7.86
CA ARG A 219 -10.00 11.59 -8.65
C ARG A 219 -8.65 11.17 -8.07
N ASP A 220 -8.50 11.27 -6.74
CA ASP A 220 -7.36 10.77 -5.98
C ASP A 220 -7.22 9.24 -6.12
N MET A 221 -8.31 8.49 -5.93
CA MET A 221 -8.35 7.04 -6.06
C MET A 221 -7.93 6.56 -7.45
N ALA A 222 -8.32 7.27 -8.51
CA ALA A 222 -7.86 6.97 -9.87
C ALA A 222 -6.36 7.16 -10.05
N ALA A 223 -5.76 8.12 -9.33
CA ALA A 223 -4.33 8.34 -9.33
C ALA A 223 -3.59 7.28 -8.50
N HIS A 224 -4.08 7.01 -7.29
CA HIS A 224 -3.49 6.09 -6.31
C HIS A 224 -3.49 4.64 -6.80
N GLU A 225 -4.63 4.12 -7.25
CA GLU A 225 -4.74 2.70 -7.62
C GLU A 225 -4.22 2.40 -9.02
N ALA A 226 -4.25 3.41 -9.91
CA ALA A 226 -3.97 3.20 -11.31
C ALA A 226 -2.83 4.08 -11.84
N TYR A 227 -3.11 5.33 -12.17
CA TYR A 227 -2.23 6.15 -12.98
C TYR A 227 -1.87 7.45 -12.27
N PRO A 228 -0.64 7.69 -11.80
CA PRO A 228 0.57 6.89 -11.99
C PRO A 228 0.87 5.93 -10.83
N GLY A 229 -0.13 5.59 -10.01
CA GLY A 229 0.01 4.77 -8.81
C GLY A 229 0.27 3.28 -9.04
N HIS A 230 -0.41 2.42 -8.28
CA HIS A 230 -0.10 0.99 -8.20
C HIS A 230 -0.04 0.28 -9.56
N HIS A 231 -1.00 0.52 -10.47
CA HIS A 231 -0.96 -0.12 -11.80
C HIS A 231 0.30 0.24 -12.58
N VAL A 232 0.66 1.53 -12.65
CA VAL A 232 1.86 1.98 -13.36
C VAL A 232 3.12 1.43 -12.71
N HIS A 233 3.20 1.42 -11.38
CA HIS A 233 4.33 0.83 -10.66
C HIS A 233 4.53 -0.65 -11.03
N GLN A 234 3.46 -1.44 -11.00
CA GLN A 234 3.52 -2.89 -11.26
C GLN A 234 3.77 -3.19 -12.75
N ALA A 235 3.14 -2.44 -13.66
CA ALA A 235 3.38 -2.55 -15.10
C ALA A 235 4.83 -2.23 -15.46
N THR A 236 5.40 -1.20 -14.83
CA THR A 236 6.81 -0.85 -15.02
C THR A 236 7.73 -1.93 -14.47
N ARG A 237 7.44 -2.47 -13.27
CA ARG A 237 8.24 -3.57 -12.69
C ARG A 237 8.20 -4.84 -13.52
N GLU A 238 7.04 -5.23 -14.05
CA GLU A 238 6.96 -6.38 -14.95
C GLU A 238 7.76 -6.12 -16.23
N TRP A 239 7.74 -4.89 -16.76
CA TRP A 239 8.52 -4.54 -17.95
C TRP A 239 10.02 -4.66 -17.69
N GLU A 240 10.51 -4.06 -16.61
CA GLU A 240 11.92 -4.12 -16.19
C GLU A 240 12.36 -5.55 -15.84
N TYR A 241 11.47 -6.36 -15.27
CA TYR A 241 11.70 -7.77 -15.01
C TYR A 241 11.84 -8.62 -16.29
N LEU A 242 10.99 -8.38 -17.30
CA LEU A 242 10.96 -9.18 -18.53
C LEU A 242 11.99 -8.71 -19.58
N HIS A 243 12.26 -7.41 -19.64
CA HIS A 243 13.02 -6.79 -20.72
C HIS A 243 14.27 -6.04 -20.25
N GLY A 244 14.31 -5.65 -18.97
CA GLY A 244 15.45 -4.95 -18.36
C GLY A 244 16.37 -5.87 -17.56
N ASP A 245 17.26 -5.23 -16.81
CA ASP A 245 18.22 -5.89 -15.90
C ASP A 245 17.74 -5.84 -14.44
N PHE A 246 16.42 -5.94 -14.24
CA PHE A 246 15.86 -5.90 -12.89
C PHE A 246 16.14 -7.21 -12.14
N PRO A 247 16.63 -7.17 -10.89
CA PRO A 247 16.90 -8.36 -10.10
C PRO A 247 15.65 -9.24 -10.01
N ARG A 248 15.84 -10.54 -10.20
CA ARG A 248 14.74 -11.49 -10.31
C ARG A 248 13.96 -11.63 -8.99
N GLU A 249 14.63 -11.54 -7.85
CA GLU A 249 14.04 -11.51 -6.52
C GLU A 249 13.05 -10.36 -6.32
N ALA A 250 13.29 -9.22 -6.98
CA ALA A 250 12.42 -8.05 -6.93
C ALA A 250 11.17 -8.18 -7.81
N ALA A 251 10.99 -9.30 -8.53
CA ALA A 251 9.75 -9.66 -9.22
C ALA A 251 8.61 -10.05 -8.27
N ILE A 252 8.90 -10.20 -6.98
CA ILE A 252 7.91 -10.48 -5.93
C ILE A 252 7.90 -9.33 -4.93
N SER A 253 6.71 -8.88 -4.53
CA SER A 253 6.53 -8.06 -3.33
C SER A 253 6.00 -8.93 -2.19
N LEU A 254 6.64 -8.84 -1.03
CA LEU A 254 6.13 -9.43 0.19
C LEU A 254 5.07 -8.49 0.80
N ALA A 255 4.04 -9.03 1.44
CA ALA A 255 2.92 -8.25 2.01
C ALA A 255 3.38 -7.23 3.07
N ALA A 256 4.45 -7.55 3.80
CA ALA A 256 5.15 -6.62 4.67
C ALA A 256 6.63 -6.67 4.29
N CYS A 257 7.13 -5.59 3.68
CA CYS A 257 8.53 -5.42 3.31
C CYS A 257 8.89 -3.95 3.09
N PRO A 258 10.19 -3.61 2.97
CA PRO A 258 10.65 -2.23 2.82
C PRO A 258 10.13 -1.56 1.53
N MET A 259 9.66 -2.34 0.55
CA MET A 259 9.02 -1.77 -0.63
C MET A 259 7.60 -1.24 -0.35
N GLY A 260 6.91 -1.72 0.68
CA GLY A 260 5.54 -1.30 1.00
C GLY A 260 5.38 0.22 1.12
N PRO A 261 6.14 0.91 1.99
CA PRO A 261 6.10 2.37 2.09
C PRO A 261 6.41 3.11 0.78
N VAL A 262 7.25 2.53 -0.08
CA VAL A 262 7.56 3.10 -1.40
C VAL A 262 6.38 2.91 -2.36
N GLU A 263 5.79 1.71 -2.39
CA GLU A 263 4.62 1.38 -3.20
C GLU A 263 3.41 2.25 -2.83
N GLU A 264 3.10 2.36 -1.54
CA GLU A 264 2.04 3.24 -1.03
C GLU A 264 2.37 4.72 -1.25
N GLY A 265 3.62 5.11 -1.01
CA GLY A 265 4.08 6.48 -1.25
C GLY A 265 3.92 6.92 -2.72
N ILE A 266 4.08 6.01 -3.68
CA ILE A 266 3.80 6.29 -5.09
C ILE A 266 2.31 6.57 -5.31
N GLY A 267 1.42 5.77 -4.70
CA GLY A 267 -0.03 5.96 -4.77
C GLY A 267 -0.46 7.29 -4.14
N GLU A 268 -0.01 7.55 -2.91
CA GLU A 268 -0.34 8.74 -2.12
C GLU A 268 0.16 10.05 -2.74
N ASN A 269 1.17 10.00 -3.61
CA ASN A 269 1.67 11.17 -4.35
C ASN A 269 1.17 11.23 -5.80
N GLY A 270 0.23 10.35 -6.19
CA GLY A 270 -0.31 10.26 -7.54
C GLY A 270 -0.83 11.60 -8.08
N LEU A 271 -1.64 12.32 -7.28
CA LEU A 271 -2.14 13.64 -7.67
C LEU A 271 -1.03 14.66 -7.91
N TRP A 272 0.02 14.64 -7.08
CA TRP A 272 1.14 15.56 -7.20
C TRP A 272 1.94 15.29 -8.48
N PHE A 273 2.22 14.02 -8.79
CA PHE A 273 2.89 13.65 -10.04
C PHE A 273 2.13 14.14 -11.28
N LEU A 274 0.79 14.07 -11.25
CA LEU A 274 -0.07 14.57 -12.32
C LEU A 274 -0.26 16.09 -12.33
N ARG A 275 0.26 16.81 -11.32
CA ARG A 275 -0.01 18.23 -11.07
C ARG A 275 -1.50 18.55 -10.93
N TRP A 276 -2.23 17.60 -10.35
CA TRP A 276 -3.67 17.72 -10.08
C TRP A 276 -3.94 18.40 -8.73
N ASP A 277 -2.93 18.67 -7.92
CA ASP A 277 -2.97 19.31 -6.59
C ASP A 277 -3.24 20.83 -6.58
N ARG A 278 -3.89 21.35 -7.62
CA ARG A 278 -4.06 22.81 -7.83
C ARG A 278 -5.41 23.33 -7.37
N ALA A 279 -6.48 22.54 -7.53
CA ALA A 279 -7.81 22.95 -7.11
C ALA A 279 -7.94 22.90 -5.58
N PRO A 280 -8.75 23.79 -4.96
CA PRO A 280 -9.02 23.73 -3.53
C PRO A 280 -9.49 22.35 -3.05
N GLU A 281 -10.30 21.66 -3.85
CA GLU A 281 -10.86 20.36 -3.52
C GLU A 281 -9.82 19.25 -3.55
N ASP A 282 -8.91 19.27 -4.54
CA ASP A 282 -7.79 18.33 -4.62
C ASP A 282 -6.84 18.52 -3.41
N ARG A 283 -6.56 19.77 -3.03
CA ARG A 283 -5.75 20.09 -1.84
C ARG A 283 -6.43 19.67 -0.54
N MET A 284 -7.74 19.85 -0.45
CA MET A 284 -8.53 19.38 0.69
C MET A 284 -8.42 17.87 0.84
N THR A 285 -8.60 17.11 -0.24
CA THR A 285 -8.46 15.65 -0.23
C THR A 285 -7.07 15.22 0.23
N LEU A 286 -6.01 15.81 -0.31
CA LEU A 286 -4.64 15.51 0.10
C LEU A 286 -4.39 15.79 1.59
N ALA A 287 -4.87 16.92 2.11
CA ALA A 287 -4.70 17.27 3.52
C ALA A 287 -5.50 16.35 4.45
N LEU A 288 -6.75 16.02 4.09
CA LEU A 288 -7.59 15.11 4.85
C LEU A 288 -7.02 13.68 4.87
N ASN A 289 -6.54 13.17 3.74
CA ASN A 289 -5.92 11.84 3.66
C ASN A 289 -4.68 11.78 4.54
N ARG A 290 -3.75 12.75 4.43
CA ARG A 290 -2.54 12.80 5.28
C ARG A 290 -2.87 12.87 6.76
N LEU A 291 -3.87 13.68 7.14
CA LEU A 291 -4.33 13.78 8.53
C LEU A 291 -4.89 12.44 9.03
N ARG A 292 -5.70 11.77 8.21
CA ARG A 292 -6.32 10.48 8.53
C ARG A 292 -5.27 9.37 8.62
N TRP A 293 -4.28 9.33 7.74
CA TRP A 293 -3.18 8.35 7.78
C TRP A 293 -2.31 8.53 9.01
N GLY A 294 -1.92 9.77 9.33
CA GLY A 294 -1.20 10.05 10.57
C GLY A 294 -2.01 9.69 11.83
N THR A 295 -3.33 9.90 11.79
CA THR A 295 -4.24 9.46 12.84
C THR A 295 -4.27 7.93 12.96
N GLU A 296 -4.32 7.20 11.84
CA GLU A 296 -4.32 5.73 11.81
C GLU A 296 -3.02 5.12 12.32
N VAL A 297 -1.88 5.72 11.99
CA VAL A 297 -0.58 5.35 12.58
C VAL A 297 -0.65 5.45 14.10
N ASN A 298 -1.15 6.57 14.63
CA ASN A 298 -1.26 6.78 16.07
C ASN A 298 -2.25 5.81 16.71
N LEU A 299 -3.39 5.53 16.07
CA LEU A 299 -4.35 4.52 16.53
C LEU A 299 -3.71 3.12 16.58
N ALA A 300 -2.87 2.74 15.61
CA ALA A 300 -2.16 1.47 15.66
C ALA A 300 -1.23 1.38 16.88
N PHE A 301 -0.51 2.46 17.22
CA PHE A 301 0.29 2.53 18.45
C PHE A 301 -0.55 2.53 19.73
N MET A 302 -1.72 3.16 19.74
CA MET A 302 -2.65 3.11 20.88
C MET A 302 -3.20 1.68 21.07
N VAL A 303 -3.62 1.00 20.01
CA VAL A 303 -4.07 -0.39 20.04
C VAL A 303 -2.96 -1.31 20.53
N HIS A 304 -1.73 -1.10 20.06
CA HIS A 304 -0.57 -1.87 20.53
C HIS A 304 -0.31 -1.68 22.03
N ARG A 305 -0.57 -0.49 22.58
CA ARG A 305 -0.49 -0.18 24.01
C ARG A 305 -1.75 -0.59 24.79
N GLU A 306 -2.66 -1.31 24.13
CA GLU A 306 -3.92 -1.78 24.71
C GLU A 306 -4.79 -0.66 25.28
N GLU A 307 -4.74 0.52 24.66
CA GLU A 307 -5.54 1.64 25.12
C GLU A 307 -7.04 1.35 25.02
N PRO A 308 -7.87 1.83 25.97
CA PRO A 308 -9.29 1.55 25.98
C PRO A 308 -9.97 1.99 24.69
N ARG A 309 -10.93 1.18 24.21
CA ARG A 309 -11.70 1.47 22.98
C ARG A 309 -12.28 2.89 22.95
N ARG A 310 -12.74 3.41 24.10
CA ARG A 310 -13.24 4.79 24.21
C ARG A 310 -12.18 5.83 23.82
N GLU A 311 -10.91 5.62 24.18
CA GLU A 311 -9.81 6.54 23.84
C GLU A 311 -9.49 6.49 22.35
N LEU A 312 -9.43 5.28 21.78
CA LEU A 312 -9.25 5.10 20.34
C LEU A 312 -10.32 5.86 19.55
N LEU A 313 -11.58 5.74 19.97
CA LEU A 313 -12.71 6.41 19.32
C LEU A 313 -12.64 7.93 19.46
N ARG A 314 -12.32 8.44 20.67
CA ARG A 314 -12.12 9.88 20.90
C ARG A 314 -11.00 10.43 20.03
N TYR A 315 -9.87 9.73 19.98
CA TYR A 315 -8.72 10.14 19.18
C TYR A 315 -9.04 10.12 17.69
N ALA A 316 -9.68 9.07 17.17
CA ALA A 316 -10.09 8.99 15.77
C ALA A 316 -10.99 10.16 15.36
N MET A 317 -12.02 10.46 16.18
CA MET A 317 -12.99 11.53 15.89
C MET A 317 -12.39 12.93 15.96
N HIS A 318 -11.47 13.16 16.89
CA HIS A 318 -10.83 14.47 17.07
C HIS A 318 -9.68 14.67 16.09
N SER A 319 -8.75 13.72 16.01
CA SER A 319 -7.53 13.85 15.21
C SER A 319 -7.80 13.65 13.72
N GLY A 320 -8.55 12.61 13.35
CA GLY A 320 -8.79 12.23 11.94
C GLY A 320 -10.02 12.88 11.30
N LEU A 321 -10.80 13.65 12.07
CA LEU A 321 -12.03 14.31 11.63
C LEU A 321 -13.04 13.33 10.97
N VAL A 322 -13.12 12.10 11.48
CA VAL A 322 -14.04 11.05 10.99
C VAL A 322 -15.30 10.91 11.85
N ILE A 323 -16.40 10.47 11.25
CA ILE A 323 -17.69 10.25 11.94
C ILE A 323 -17.82 8.80 12.41
N TRP A 324 -18.50 8.61 13.54
CA TRP A 324 -18.88 7.33 14.15
C TRP A 324 -19.36 6.24 13.17
N LYS A 325 -20.26 6.57 12.23
CA LYS A 325 -20.81 5.59 11.26
C LYS A 325 -19.75 5.07 10.28
N ALA A 326 -18.76 5.90 9.91
CA ALA A 326 -17.64 5.50 9.05
C ALA A 326 -16.60 4.68 9.83
N VAL A 327 -16.39 4.98 11.11
CA VAL A 327 -15.49 4.22 12.01
C VAL A 327 -16.07 2.83 12.31
N ALA A 328 -17.40 2.72 12.48
CA ALA A 328 -18.08 1.44 12.70
C ALA A 328 -18.08 0.51 11.47
N MET A 329 -18.00 1.06 10.25
CA MET A 329 -17.92 0.30 9.00
C MET A 329 -16.49 -0.11 8.60
N ARG A 330 -15.47 0.24 9.40
CA ARG A 330 -14.10 -0.27 9.24
C ARG A 330 -13.84 -1.38 10.27
N PRO A 331 -14.29 -2.63 10.03
CA PRO A 331 -13.88 -3.77 10.84
C PRO A 331 -12.41 -4.07 10.52
N ARG A 332 -11.51 -3.45 11.29
CA ARG A 332 -10.13 -3.86 11.65
C ARG A 332 -9.28 -2.62 12.00
N VAL A 333 -9.65 -1.93 13.08
CA VAL A 333 -8.65 -1.26 13.93
C VAL A 333 -8.17 -2.23 15.03
N ALA A 334 -8.74 -3.44 15.09
CA ALA A 334 -8.32 -4.51 15.98
C ALA A 334 -8.22 -5.82 15.20
N ARG A 335 -7.04 -6.45 15.21
CA ARG A 335 -6.66 -7.72 14.56
C ARG A 335 -6.30 -7.66 13.08
N THR A 336 -5.06 -7.26 12.84
CA THR A 336 -4.12 -7.92 11.91
C THR A 336 -2.74 -7.90 12.55
#